data_AF-A0A815RE59-F1
#
_entry.id   AF-A0A815RE59-F1
#
_cell.length_a   1.000
_cell.length_b   1.000
_cell.length_c   1.000
_cell.angle_alpha   90.00
_cell.angle_beta   90.00
_cell.angle_gamma   90.00
#
_symmetry.space_group_name_H-M   'P 1'
#
loop_
_entity.id
_entity.type
_entity.pdbx_description
1 polymer ?
#
loop_
_entity_poly.entity_id
_entity_poly.type
_entity_poly.pdbx_seq_one_letter_code
_entity_poly.pdbx_strand_id
1 'polypeptide(L)' 'MNIKDSLQLAYKCILNSFYGYVIRRGSRWHRMEMRGIVCTTDSTIIKRTRELVEEIGRPLKFDT' A
#
# COMPACT_ATOMS: atom_id res chain seq x y z
N MET A 1 10.36 19.64 11.90
CA MET A 1 10.43 18.18 11.68
C MET A 1 11.66 17.67 12.41
N ASN A 2 11.50 16.76 13.37
CA ASN A 2 12.63 16.24 14.15
C ASN A 2 13.38 15.17 13.33
N ILE A 3 14.63 14.87 13.68
CA ILE A 3 15.44 13.81 13.06
C ILE A 3 14.70 12.47 13.06
N LYS A 4 13.97 12.15 14.14
CA LYS A 4 13.17 10.92 14.22
C LYS A 4 12.06 10.87 13.18
N ASP A 5 11.34 11.98 12.97
CA ASP A 5 10.27 12.06 11.97
C ASP A 5 10.84 11.93 10.55
N SER A 6 11.99 12.54 10.30
CA SER A 6 12.71 12.42 9.02
C SER A 6 13.17 10.98 8.77
N LEU A 7 13.68 10.30 9.78
CA LEU A 7 14.08 8.89 9.69
C LEU A 7 12.88 7.97 9.43
N GLN A 8 11.76 8.19 10.12
CA GLN A 8 10.53 7.43 9.91
C GLN A 8 9.99 7.64 8.49
N LEU A 9 10.00 8.88 7.99
CA LEU A 9 9.58 9.17 6.62
C LEU A 9 10.50 8.50 5.60
N ALA A 10 11.81 8.56 5.79
CA ALA A 10 12.76 7.89 4.92
C ALA A 10 12.52 6.37 4.87
N TYR A 11 12.30 5.75 6.04
CA TYR A 11 11.99 4.32 6.12
C TYR A 11 10.69 3.97 5.40
N LYS A 12 9.62 4.76 5.61
CA LYS A 12 8.34 4.60 4.89
C LYS A 12 8.52 4.70 3.38
N CYS A 13 9.30 5.66 2.89
CA CYS A 13 9.58 5.81 1.46
C CYS A 13 10.28 4.58 0.88
N ILE A 14 11.29 4.05 1.58
CA ILE A 14 11.99 2.82 1.16
C ILE A 14 11.02 1.65 1.15
N LEU A 15 10.23 1.48 2.22
CA LEU A 15 9.28 0.38 2.34
C LEU A 15 8.26 0.38 1.18
N ASN A 16 7.66 1.54 0.92
CA ASN A 16 6.68 1.69 -0.18
C ASN A 16 7.32 1.48 -1.56
N SER A 17 8.61 1.77 -1.71
CA SER A 17 9.31 1.58 -2.99
C SER A 17 9.48 0.11 -3.37
N PHE A 18 9.48 -0.84 -2.42
CA PHE A 18 9.60 -2.27 -2.73
C PHE A 18 8.47 -2.77 -3.64
N TYR A 19 7.25 -2.30 -3.40
CA TYR A 19 6.11 -2.62 -4.24
C TYR A 19 6.35 -2.23 -5.71
N GLY A 20 6.84 -1.00 -5.93
CA GLY A 20 7.21 -0.51 -7.26
C GLY A 20 8.44 -1.21 -7.85
N TYR A 21 9.41 -1.61 -7.03
CA TYR A 21 10.65 -2.25 -7.48
C TYR A 21 10.39 -3.60 -8.15
N VAL A 22 9.53 -4.43 -7.56
CA VAL A 22 9.21 -5.77 -8.06
C VAL A 22 8.52 -5.72 -9.44
N ILE A 23 7.86 -4.61 -9.77
CA ILE A 23 7.14 -4.44 -11.04
C ILE A 23 7.90 -3.56 -12.05
N ARG A 24 9.02 -2.95 -11.65
CA ARG A 24 9.84 -2.09 -12.53
C ARG A 24 10.54 -2.93 -13.59
N ARG A 25 10.49 -2.49 -14.85
CA ARG A 25 11.26 -3.12 -15.95
C ARG A 25 12.76 -3.02 -15.66
N GLY A 26 13.48 -4.13 -15.82
CA GLY A 26 14.91 -4.21 -15.54
C GLY A 26 15.26 -4.35 -14.05
N SER A 27 14.29 -4.51 -13.15
CA SER A 27 14.61 -4.92 -11.78
C SER A 27 15.12 -6.36 -11.77
N ARG A 28 16.14 -6.63 -10.93
CA ARG A 28 16.68 -7.98 -10.77
C ARG A 28 15.64 -8.98 -10.26
N TRP A 29 14.62 -8.47 -9.57
CA TRP A 29 13.53 -9.22 -8.95
C TRP A 29 12.18 -8.91 -9.60
N HIS A 30 12.16 -8.78 -10.94
CA HIS A 30 10.93 -8.48 -11.65
C HIS A 30 9.92 -9.65 -11.55
N ARG A 31 8.74 -9.41 -10.97
CA ARG A 31 7.66 -10.39 -10.82
C ARG A 31 6.28 -9.73 -10.89
N MET A 32 5.60 -9.87 -12.04
CA MET A 32 4.25 -9.33 -12.23
C MET A 32 3.17 -10.06 -11.42
N GLU A 33 3.34 -11.35 -11.16
CA GLU A 33 2.41 -12.14 -10.32
C GLU A 33 2.31 -11.57 -8.91
N MET A 34 3.43 -11.13 -8.34
CA MET A 34 3.46 -10.51 -7.02
C MET A 34 2.61 -9.23 -6.97
N ARG A 35 2.58 -8.44 -8.06
CA ARG A 35 1.66 -7.30 -8.17
C ARG A 35 0.21 -7.73 -8.05
N GLY A 36 -0.15 -8.79 -8.74
CA GLY A 36 -1.53 -9.32 -8.75
C GLY A 36 -1.96 -9.77 -7.36
N ILE A 37 -1.10 -10.52 -6.66
CA ILE A 37 -1.39 -11.01 -5.30
C ILE A 37 -1.56 -9.84 -4.34
N VAL A 38 -0.63 -8.88 -4.33
CA VAL A 38 -0.67 -7.73 -3.43
C VAL A 38 -1.90 -6.85 -3.71
N CYS A 39 -2.14 -6.43 -4.96
CA CYS A 39 -3.33 -5.64 -5.32
C CYS A 39 -4.64 -6.31 -4.91
N THR A 40 -4.75 -7.62 -5.15
CA THR A 40 -5.99 -8.35 -4.85
C THR A 40 -6.22 -8.42 -3.35
N THR A 41 -5.16 -8.70 -2.58
CA THR A 41 -5.21 -8.76 -1.12
C THR A 41 -5.57 -7.40 -0.53
N ASP A 42 -4.87 -6.34 -0.95
CA ASP A 42 -5.13 -4.97 -0.51
C ASP A 42 -6.57 -4.54 -0.84
N SER A 43 -7.04 -4.82 -2.06
CA SER A 43 -8.42 -4.50 -2.46
C SER A 43 -9.46 -5.23 -1.61
N THR A 44 -9.16 -6.46 -1.17
CA THR A 44 -10.06 -7.25 -0.32
C THR A 44 -10.15 -6.67 1.08
N ILE A 45 -9.01 -6.26 1.64
CA ILE A 45 -8.94 -5.61 2.96
C ILE A 45 -9.70 -4.27 2.93
N ILE A 46 -9.46 -3.47 1.89
CA ILE A 46 -10.12 -2.17 1.69
C ILE A 46 -11.64 -2.32 1.61
N LYS A 47 -12.14 -3.26 0.80
CA LYS A 47 -13.57 -3.51 0.65
C LYS A 47 -14.21 -3.94 1.97
N ARG A 48 -13.60 -4.88 2.70
CA ARG A 48 -14.09 -5.31 4.01
C ARG A 48 -14.11 -4.17 5.03
N THR A 49 -13.07 -3.35 5.03
CA THR A 49 -13.01 -2.18 5.91
C THR A 49 -14.13 -1.19 5.58
N ARG A 50 -14.39 -0.97 4.28
CA ARG A 50 -15.49 -0.12 3.83
C ARG A 50 -16.85 -0.65 4.29
N GLU A 51 -17.11 -1.95 4.10
CA GLU A 51 -18.35 -2.59 4.55
C GLU A 51 -18.59 -2.35 6.04
N LEU A 52 -17.56 -2.58 6.88
CA LEU A 52 -17.63 -2.34 8.32
C LEU A 52 -17.86 -0.85 8.67
N VAL A 53 -17.22 0.07 7.95
CA VAL A 53 -17.39 1.51 8.18
C VAL A 53 -18.78 1.98 7.77
N GLU A 54 -19.37 1.40 6.72
CA GLU A 54 -20.74 1.69 6.27
C GLU A 54 -21.80 1.20 7.26
N GLU A 55 -21.54 0.12 8.01
CA GLU A 55 -22.42 -0.34 9.09
C GLU A 55 -22.49 0.65 10.26
N ILE A 56 -21.39 1.36 10.53
CA ILE A 56 -21.27 2.26 11.69
C ILE A 56 -21.53 3.73 11.30
N GLY A 57 -21.42 4.10 10.03
CA GLY A 57 -21.60 5.48 9.58
C GLY A 57 -21.48 5.67 8.06
N ARG A 58 -21.21 6.91 7.63
CA ARG A 58 -21.03 7.24 6.20
C ARG A 58 -19.55 7.53 5.87
N PRO A 59 -18.89 6.76 5.00
CA PRO A 59 -17.52 7.05 4.58
C PRO A 59 -17.47 8.30 3.68
N LEU A 60 -16.61 9.26 4.02
CA LEU A 60 -16.48 10.55 3.30
C LEU A 60 -15.46 10.51 2.15
N LYS A 61 -14.33 9.82 2.34
CA LYS A 61 -13.30 9.60 1.32
C LYS A 61 -12.56 8.30 1.64
N PHE A 62 -12.26 7.52 0.62
CA PHE A 62 -11.51 6.27 0.74
C PHE A 62 -10.44 6.25 -0.35
N ASP A 63 -9.17 6.38 0.03
CA ASP A 63 -8.02 6.21 -0.87
C ASP A 63 -7.36 4.85 -0.62
N THR A 64 -6.43 4.45 -1.50
CA THR A 64 -5.70 3.18 -1.43
C THR A 64 -4.83 3.08 -0.18
#